data_AF-A0AAV9FGZ9-F1
#
_entry.id   AF-A0AAV9FGZ9-F1
#
_cell.length_a   1.000
_cell.length_b   1.000
_cell.length_c   1.000
_cell.angle_alpha   90.00
_cell.angle_beta   90.00
_cell.angle_gamma   90.00
#
_symmetry.space_group_name_H-M   'P 1'
#
loop_
_entity.id
_entity.type
_entity.pdbx_description
1 polymer ?
#
loop_
_entity_poly.entity_id
_entity_poly.type
_entity_poly.pdbx_seq_one_letter_code
_entity_poly.pdbx_strand_id
1 'polypeptide(L)'
;MLNPRNELESLNLILSVINSLLPRAQGDKVGVLLMLQAETINMIRYVGEKCDGGIITEEGNSDAEDRLLQWGKDHGVKTKLQLAHFEGAGRGAVALEDVDIGETVLEIPDLFSFVIMMFTNLTCLT
;
A
#
# COMPACT_ATOMS: atom_id res chain seq x y z
N MET A 1 17.59 -17.31 -0.73
CA MET A 1 16.27 -17.08 -0.12
C MET A 1 15.51 -16.15 -1.03
N LEU A 2 14.32 -16.52 -1.50
CA LEU A 2 13.43 -15.55 -2.15
C LEU A 2 13.10 -14.47 -1.12
N ASN A 3 13.30 -13.20 -1.48
CA ASN A 3 12.84 -12.08 -0.69
C ASN A 3 11.33 -11.92 -0.99
N PRO A 4 10.43 -12.20 -0.03
CA PRO A 4 8.99 -12.13 -0.27
C PRO A 4 8.54 -10.75 -0.77
N ARG A 5 9.23 -9.69 -0.35
CA ARG A 5 9.01 -8.33 -0.86
C ARG A 5 9.26 -8.22 -2.36
N ASN A 6 10.37 -8.76 -2.85
CA ASN A 6 10.70 -8.71 -4.29
C ASN A 6 9.70 -9.51 -5.12
N GLU A 7 9.18 -10.61 -4.56
CA GLU A 7 8.16 -11.44 -5.18
C GLU A 7 6.82 -10.69 -5.27
N LEU A 8 6.38 -10.04 -4.17
CA LEU A 8 5.20 -9.17 -4.16
C LEU A 8 5.33 -8.00 -5.14
N GLU A 9 6.48 -7.33 -5.19
CA GLU A 9 6.74 -6.24 -6.14
C GLU A 9 6.62 -6.75 -7.59
N SER A 10 7.17 -7.92 -7.89
CA SER A 10 7.08 -8.54 -9.22
C SER A 10 5.65 -8.90 -9.60
N LEU A 11 4.89 -9.50 -8.67
CA LEU A 11 3.48 -9.87 -8.89
C LEU A 11 2.60 -8.63 -9.07
N ASN A 12 2.85 -7.54 -8.33
CA ASN A 12 2.14 -6.27 -8.51
C ASN A 12 2.40 -5.65 -9.88
N LEU A 13 3.64 -5.75 -10.41
CA LEU A 13 3.95 -5.32 -11.77
C LEU A 13 3.17 -6.15 -12.81
N ILE A 14 3.11 -7.47 -12.63
CA ILE A 14 2.33 -8.36 -13.50
C ILE A 14 0.84 -7.97 -13.46
N LEU A 15 0.28 -7.76 -12.28
CA LEU A 15 -1.12 -7.35 -12.10
C LEU A 15 -1.41 -6.01 -12.80
N SER A 16 -0.50 -5.03 -12.67
CA SER A 16 -0.59 -3.74 -13.36
C SER A 16 -0.59 -3.89 -14.89
N VAL A 17 0.30 -4.73 -15.43
CA VAL A 17 0.36 -5.02 -16.87
C VAL A 17 -0.97 -5.65 -17.32
N ILE A 18 -1.48 -6.65 -16.61
CA ILE A 18 -2.76 -7.30 -16.94
C ILE A 18 -3.91 -6.28 -16.94
N ASN A 19 -4.01 -5.44 -15.90
CA ASN A 19 -5.02 -4.40 -15.78
C ASN A 19 -4.93 -3.37 -16.91
N SER A 20 -3.72 -3.07 -17.41
CA SER A 20 -3.52 -2.17 -18.55
C SER A 20 -3.93 -2.79 -19.90
N LEU A 21 -3.90 -4.12 -20.01
CA LEU A 21 -4.22 -4.88 -21.22
C LEU A 21 -5.71 -5.24 -21.31
N LEU A 22 -6.36 -5.49 -20.18
CA LEU A 22 -7.78 -5.87 -20.09
C LEU A 22 -8.72 -4.94 -20.89
N PRO A 23 -8.64 -3.60 -20.77
CA PRO A 23 -9.50 -2.69 -21.54
C PRO A 23 -9.32 -2.77 -23.06
N ARG A 24 -8.17 -3.30 -23.52
CA ARG A 24 -7.79 -3.40 -24.94
C ARG A 24 -7.98 -4.81 -25.51
N ALA A 25 -8.31 -5.79 -24.67
CA ALA A 25 -8.47 -7.17 -25.08
C ALA A 25 -9.81 -7.40 -25.77
N GLN A 26 -9.83 -8.35 -26.72
CA GLN A 26 -11.04 -8.72 -27.47
C GLN A 26 -11.08 -10.24 -27.65
N GLY A 27 -12.30 -10.77 -27.75
CA GLY A 27 -12.55 -12.21 -27.91
C GLY A 27 -11.96 -13.03 -26.76
N ASP A 28 -11.44 -14.20 -27.09
CA ASP A 28 -10.95 -15.19 -26.13
C ASP A 28 -9.81 -14.69 -25.23
N LYS A 29 -9.10 -13.63 -25.64
CA LYS A 29 -8.04 -12.99 -24.84
C LYS A 29 -8.57 -12.38 -23.55
N VAL A 30 -9.83 -11.93 -23.52
CA VAL A 30 -10.44 -11.34 -22.32
C VAL A 30 -10.54 -12.40 -21.22
N GLY A 31 -11.02 -13.60 -21.56
CA GLY A 31 -11.14 -14.70 -20.60
C GLY A 31 -9.79 -15.13 -20.03
N VAL A 32 -8.77 -15.24 -20.88
CA VAL A 32 -7.40 -15.58 -20.46
C VAL A 32 -6.83 -14.52 -19.52
N LEU A 33 -7.02 -13.23 -19.82
CA LEU A 33 -6.53 -12.14 -18.97
C LEU A 33 -7.24 -12.08 -17.61
N LEU A 34 -8.56 -12.32 -17.56
CA LEU A 34 -9.31 -12.40 -16.30
C LEU A 34 -8.85 -13.58 -15.44
N MET A 35 -8.61 -14.75 -16.05
CA MET A 35 -8.09 -15.92 -15.34
C MET A 35 -6.67 -15.65 -14.80
N LEU A 36 -5.80 -15.03 -15.61
CA LEU A 36 -4.45 -14.67 -15.18
C LEU A 36 -4.47 -13.60 -14.08
N GLN A 37 -5.38 -12.63 -14.16
CA GLN A 37 -5.59 -11.63 -13.11
C GLN A 37 -5.96 -12.30 -11.78
N ALA A 38 -6.96 -13.18 -11.79
CA ALA A 38 -7.41 -13.90 -10.61
C ALA A 38 -6.28 -14.75 -9.99
N GLU A 39 -5.52 -15.45 -10.82
CA GLU A 39 -4.39 -16.26 -10.34
C GLU A 39 -3.25 -15.40 -9.78
N THR A 40 -2.96 -14.24 -10.41
CA THR A 40 -1.98 -13.29 -9.90
C THR A 40 -2.40 -12.74 -8.53
N ILE A 41 -3.67 -12.41 -8.35
CA ILE A 41 -4.23 -11.96 -7.06
C ILE A 41 -4.11 -13.07 -6.01
N ASN A 42 -4.40 -14.32 -6.36
CA ASN A 42 -4.24 -15.47 -5.46
C ASN A 42 -2.78 -15.65 -5.03
N MET A 43 -1.82 -15.51 -5.95
CA MET A 43 -0.39 -15.59 -5.63
C MET A 43 0.05 -14.44 -4.72
N ILE A 44 -0.41 -13.21 -4.96
CA ILE A 44 -0.11 -12.06 -4.09
C ILE A 44 -0.58 -12.34 -2.67
N ARG A 45 -1.81 -12.83 -2.50
CA ARG A 45 -2.35 -13.20 -1.19
C ARG A 45 -1.52 -14.29 -0.51
N TYR A 46 -1.18 -15.36 -1.24
CA TYR A 46 -0.38 -16.45 -0.72
C TYR A 46 1.03 -16.03 -0.27
N VAL A 47 1.69 -15.13 -1.02
CA VAL A 47 3.01 -14.60 -0.63
C VAL A 47 2.86 -13.60 0.53
N GLY A 48 1.82 -12.77 0.51
CA GLY A 48 1.50 -11.82 1.57
C GLY A 48 1.31 -12.48 2.93
N GLU A 49 0.55 -13.58 3.00
CA GLU A 49 0.36 -14.37 4.23
C GLU A 49 1.68 -14.91 4.81
N LYS A 50 2.72 -15.08 3.99
CA LYS A 50 4.06 -15.52 4.44
C LYS A 50 4.96 -14.37 4.88
N CYS A 51 4.57 -13.12 4.62
CA CYS A 51 5.30 -11.92 5.03
C CYS A 51 5.00 -11.50 6.48
N ASP A 52 4.07 -12.17 7.17
CA ASP A 52 3.66 -11.94 8.56
C ASP A 52 4.74 -12.27 9.62
N GLY A 53 6.02 -12.21 9.24
CA GLY A 53 7.16 -12.36 10.11
C GLY A 53 7.27 -11.20 11.10
N GLY A 54 6.39 -11.18 12.10
CA GLY A 54 6.52 -10.43 13.34
C GLY A 54 6.96 -8.99 13.16
N ILE A 55 6.17 -8.18 12.44
CA ILE A 55 6.38 -6.74 12.44
C ILE A 55 6.08 -6.22 13.85
N ILE A 56 7.14 -6.04 14.64
CA ILE A 56 7.05 -5.41 15.96
C ILE A 56 6.86 -3.92 15.71
N THR A 57 5.64 -3.46 15.96
CA THR A 57 5.34 -2.03 16.04
C THR A 57 5.97 -1.52 17.33
N GLU A 58 6.88 -0.56 17.23
CA GLU A 58 7.28 0.17 18.43
C GLU A 58 6.11 1.07 18.81
N GLU A 59 5.70 1.05 20.08
CA GLU A 59 4.80 2.06 20.67
C GLU A 59 5.56 3.41 20.77
N GLY A 60 6.06 3.90 19.64
CA GLY A 60 6.87 5.09 19.52
C GLY A 60 6.00 6.31 19.26
N ASN A 61 5.81 7.12 20.31
CA ASN A 61 5.32 8.51 20.33
C ASN A 61 4.25 8.84 19.27
N SER A 62 3.07 8.22 19.40
CA SER A 62 1.96 8.34 18.45
C SER A 62 1.41 9.76 18.28
N ASP A 63 1.72 10.69 19.20
CA ASP A 63 1.10 12.02 19.22
C ASP A 63 1.34 12.85 17.94
N ALA A 64 2.53 12.79 17.34
CA ALA A 64 2.84 13.56 16.14
C ALA A 64 2.19 12.96 14.89
N GLU A 65 2.26 11.63 14.77
CA GLU A 65 1.63 10.81 13.75
C GLU A 65 0.10 10.95 13.80
N ASP A 66 -0.50 10.91 14.99
CA ASP A 66 -1.94 11.09 15.20
C ASP A 66 -2.39 12.52 14.85
N ARG A 67 -1.60 13.54 15.21
CA ARG A 67 -1.87 14.93 14.82
C ARG A 67 -1.75 15.15 13.32
N LEU A 68 -0.77 14.54 12.66
CA LEU A 68 -0.63 14.60 11.21
C LEU A 68 -1.81 13.91 10.51
N LEU A 69 -2.22 12.76 11.03
CA LEU A 69 -3.37 12.01 10.54
C LEU A 69 -4.66 12.82 10.69
N GLN A 70 -4.88 13.41 11.87
CA GLN A 70 -6.05 14.25 12.13
C GLN A 70 -6.05 15.51 11.27
N TRP A 71 -4.91 16.20 11.18
CA TRP A 71 -4.75 17.34 10.29
C TRP A 71 -5.08 16.97 8.84
N GLY A 72 -4.58 15.84 8.34
CA GLY A 72 -4.90 15.35 7.00
C GLY A 72 -6.41 15.14 6.81
N LYS A 73 -7.06 14.47 7.77
CA LYS A 73 -8.51 14.24 7.75
C LYS A 73 -9.31 15.55 7.71
N ASP A 74 -8.90 16.53 8.53
CA ASP A 74 -9.53 17.85 8.57
C ASP A 74 -9.41 18.59 7.22
N HIS A 75 -8.42 18.23 6.40
CA HIS A 75 -8.17 18.81 5.07
C HIS A 75 -8.62 17.90 3.92
N GLY A 76 -9.43 16.88 4.21
CA GLY A 76 -10.07 16.03 3.20
C GLY A 76 -9.28 14.80 2.78
N VAL A 77 -8.18 14.46 3.45
CA VAL A 77 -7.52 13.16 3.28
C VAL A 77 -8.43 12.07 3.84
N LYS A 78 -8.72 11.04 3.03
CA LYS A 78 -9.41 9.83 3.49
C LYS A 78 -8.40 8.71 3.59
N THR A 79 -8.41 8.00 4.70
CA THR A 79 -7.42 6.95 4.97
C THR A 79 -8.01 5.86 5.84
N LYS A 80 -7.69 4.61 5.47
CA LYS A 80 -7.92 3.39 6.24
C LYS A 80 -6.65 2.93 6.96
N LEU A 81 -5.63 3.77 6.96
CA LEU A 81 -4.31 3.51 7.51
C LEU A 81 -4.07 4.33 8.77
N GLN A 82 -3.33 3.75 9.71
CA GLN A 82 -2.72 4.43 10.85
C GLN A 82 -1.22 4.54 10.62
N LEU A 83 -0.63 5.68 10.98
CA LEU A 83 0.81 5.87 10.91
C LEU A 83 1.47 5.14 12.10
N ALA A 84 2.58 4.46 11.84
CA ALA A 84 3.26 3.66 12.85
C ALA A 84 4.78 3.67 12.66
N HIS A 85 5.53 3.40 13.73
CA HIS A 85 6.96 3.15 13.67
C HIS A 85 7.26 1.66 13.77
N PHE A 86 8.09 1.15 12.87
CA PHE A 86 8.45 -0.25 12.78
C PHE A 86 9.95 -0.41 13.02
N GLU A 87 10.31 -1.26 13.98
CA GLU A 87 11.71 -1.53 14.31
C GLU A 87 12.46 -2.03 13.05
N GLY A 88 13.59 -1.38 12.72
CA GLY A 88 14.41 -1.72 11.56
C GLY A 88 13.87 -1.29 10.18
N ALA A 89 12.64 -0.79 10.09
CA ALA A 89 12.03 -0.26 8.84
C ALA A 89 11.67 1.23 8.91
N GLY A 90 11.65 1.83 10.11
CA GLY A 90 11.35 3.24 10.32
C GLY A 90 9.85 3.53 10.29
N ARG A 91 9.48 4.74 9.86
CA ARG A 91 8.07 5.18 9.80
C ARG A 91 7.35 4.54 8.61
N GLY A 92 6.16 4.03 8.85
CA GLY A 92 5.28 3.50 7.82
C GLY A 92 3.82 3.66 8.20
N ALA A 93 2.97 2.80 7.63
CA ALA A 93 1.55 2.77 7.95
C ALA A 93 1.05 1.33 8.09
N VAL A 94 0.08 1.13 8.99
CA VAL A 94 -0.63 -0.12 9.23
C VAL A 94 -2.10 0.04 8.86
N ALA A 95 -2.72 -0.99 8.30
CA ALA A 95 -4.15 -0.97 8.00
C ALA A 95 -4.97 -1.04 9.31
N LEU A 96 -5.99 -0.20 9.43
CA LEU A 96 -6.93 -0.20 10.57
C LEU A 96 -8.03 -1.25 10.44
N GLU A 97 -8.25 -1.74 9.22
CA GLU A 97 -9.25 -2.74 8.85
C GLU A 97 -8.67 -3.63 7.74
N ASP A 98 -9.33 -4.75 7.47
CA ASP A 98 -8.95 -5.64 6.37
C ASP A 98 -9.05 -4.89 5.04
N VAL A 99 -8.00 -4.99 4.21
CA VAL A 99 -7.89 -4.29 2.92
C VAL A 99 -7.78 -5.31 1.80
N ASP A 100 -8.64 -5.18 0.80
CA ASP A 100 -8.61 -6.01 -0.38
C ASP A 100 -7.58 -5.53 -1.42
N ILE A 101 -7.07 -6.47 -2.23
CA ILE A 101 -6.12 -6.15 -3.32
C ILE A 101 -6.81 -5.24 -4.34
N GLY A 102 -6.24 -4.04 -4.54
CA GLY A 102 -6.78 -3.03 -5.45
C GLY A 102 -7.75 -2.04 -4.77
N GLU A 103 -8.00 -2.19 -3.48
CA GLU A 103 -8.77 -1.22 -2.70
C GLU A 103 -7.99 0.07 -2.48
N THR A 104 -8.69 1.21 -2.52
CA THR A 104 -8.09 2.51 -2.22
C THR A 104 -8.06 2.72 -0.71
N VAL A 105 -6.85 2.66 -0.15
CA VAL A 105 -6.61 2.84 1.30
C VAL A 105 -6.26 4.27 1.71
N LEU A 106 -5.85 5.10 0.74
CA LEU A 106 -5.43 6.48 0.95
C LEU A 106 -5.83 7.34 -0.25
N GLU A 107 -6.61 8.38 0.00
CA GLU A 107 -7.01 9.39 -0.97
C GLU A 107 -6.51 10.75 -0.49
N ILE A 108 -5.68 11.41 -1.30
CA ILE A 108 -5.12 12.73 -1.02
C ILE A 108 -5.69 13.71 -2.05
N PRO A 109 -6.34 14.81 -1.63
CA PRO A 109 -6.82 15.81 -2.58
C PRO A 109 -5.67 16.52 -3.29
N ASP A 110 -5.83 16.85 -4.57
CA ASP A 110 -4.78 17.39 -5.46
C ASP A 110 -4.05 18.62 -4.90
N LEU A 111 -4.74 19.46 -4.13
CA LEU A 111 -4.16 20.66 -3.50
C LEU A 111 -3.07 20.34 -2.47
N PHE A 112 -3.02 19.11 -1.96
CA PHE A 112 -2.20 18.69 -0.81
C PHE A 112 -1.08 17.71 -1.16
N SER A 113 -0.95 17.32 -2.43
CA SER A 113 0.15 16.47 -2.93
C SER A 113 1.54 17.01 -2.52
N PHE A 114 1.74 18.32 -2.59
CA PHE A 114 3.01 18.96 -2.22
C PHE A 114 3.27 19.05 -0.71
N VAL A 115 2.23 19.10 0.11
CA VAL A 115 2.37 19.26 1.56
C VAL A 115 2.85 17.96 2.22
N ILE A 116 2.37 16.80 1.75
CA ILE A 116 2.80 15.49 2.24
C ILE A 116 4.29 15.23 1.92
N MET A 117 4.78 15.69 0.76
CA MET A 117 6.20 15.63 0.41
C MET A 117 7.11 16.49 1.31
N MET A 118 6.59 17.58 1.91
CA MET A 118 7.38 18.41 2.83
C MET A 118 7.54 17.75 4.21
N PHE A 119 6.51 17.04 4.68
CA PHE A 119 6.57 16.35 5.99
C PHE A 119 7.48 15.11 5.98
N THR A 120 7.61 14.40 4.85
CA THR A 120 8.58 13.29 4.72
C THR A 120 10.03 13.74 4.63
N ASN A 121 10.29 14.99 4.21
CA ASN A 121 11.64 15.58 4.19
C ASN A 121 12.05 16.21 5.53
N LEU A 122 11.10 16.51 6.42
CA LEU A 122 11.38 17.10 7.73
C LEU A 122 11.90 16.08 8.76
N THR A 123 11.81 14.77 8.49
CA THR A 123 12.34 13.71 9.38
C THR A 123 13.82 13.38 9.16
N CYS A 124 14.52 14.04 8.23
CA CYS A 124 15.97 13.91 8.03
C CYS A 124 16.80 15.07 8.61
N LEU A 125 16.18 16.02 9.32
CA LEU A 125 16.86 17.16 9.94
C LEU A 125 16.47 17.31 11.41
N THR A 126 16.84 16.31 12.22
CA THR A 126 17.21 16.47 13.65
C THR A 126 18.05 15.27 14.07
#